data_AF-A0A7N0T6Y4-F1
#
_entry.id   AF-A0A7N0T6Y4-F1
#
_cell.length_a   1.000
_cell.length_b   1.000
_cell.length_c   1.000
_cell.angle_alpha   90.00
_cell.angle_beta   90.00
_cell.angle_gamma   90.00
#
_symmetry.space_group_name_H-M   'P 1'
#
loop_
_entity.id
_entity.type
_entity.pdbx_description
1 polymer ?
#
loop_
_entity_poly.entity_id
_entity_poly.type
_entity_poly.pdbx_seq_one_letter_code
_entity_poly.pdbx_strand_id
1 'polypeptide(L)'
;MLSKRAEEAKKKQNRLASEEEYEKMVLVSNTNRDDSIIEARSVEEALAKITVTDSLPVDRHPEKRLKASFKAFEEAELPRLKEEKPGLTHNQYKDLIWKLWKKSPDNPLNQVEKA
;
A
#
# COMPACT_ATOMS: atom_id res chain seq x y z
N MET A 1 16.20 -24.63 49.77
CA MET A 1 15.79 -23.22 49.75
C MET A 1 16.72 -22.32 48.94
N LEU A 2 18.05 -22.42 49.09
CA LEU A 2 19.00 -21.56 48.35
C LEU A 2 19.02 -21.80 46.83
N SER A 3 18.93 -23.05 46.38
CA SER A 3 18.92 -23.39 44.93
C SER A 3 17.67 -22.86 44.21
N LYS A 4 16.50 -22.85 44.86
CA LYS A 4 15.27 -22.24 44.30
C LYS A 4 15.39 -20.72 44.15
N ARG A 5 16.00 -20.04 45.14
CA ARG A 5 16.28 -18.59 45.03
C ARG A 5 17.28 -18.25 43.93
N ALA A 6 18.28 -19.10 43.70
CA ALA A 6 19.26 -18.91 42.62
C ALA A 6 18.61 -19.07 41.23
N GLU A 7 17.76 -20.09 41.05
CA GLU A 7 16.96 -20.28 39.83
C GLU A 7 15.99 -19.12 39.57
N GLU A 8 15.31 -18.64 40.62
CA GLU A 8 14.42 -17.48 40.53
C GLU A 8 15.16 -16.19 40.17
N ALA A 9 16.36 -15.98 40.71
CA ALA A 9 17.21 -14.85 40.39
C ALA A 9 17.70 -14.91 38.93
N LYS A 10 18.09 -16.09 38.46
CA LYS A 10 18.51 -16.33 37.06
C LYS A 10 17.36 -16.12 36.08
N LYS A 11 16.15 -16.57 36.43
CA LYS A 11 14.92 -16.33 35.66
C LYS A 11 14.42 -14.88 35.71
N LYS A 12 14.78 -14.11 36.76
CA LYS A 12 14.54 -12.66 36.80
C LYS A 12 15.54 -11.91 35.90
N GLN A 13 16.81 -12.26 35.98
CA GLN A 13 17.85 -11.74 35.08
C GLN A 13 17.49 -12.00 33.61
N ASN A 14 17.07 -13.21 33.27
CA ASN A 14 16.69 -13.57 31.90
C ASN A 14 15.37 -12.92 31.41
N ARG A 15 14.61 -12.27 32.30
CA ARG A 15 13.38 -11.51 31.95
C ARG A 15 13.65 -10.02 31.76
N LEU A 16 14.76 -9.51 32.28
CA LEU A 16 15.14 -8.12 32.14
C LEU A 16 16.02 -8.06 30.89
N ALA A 17 15.54 -7.37 29.85
CA ALA A 17 16.38 -7.05 28.70
C ALA A 17 17.62 -6.29 29.18
N SER A 18 18.78 -6.59 28.61
CA SER A 18 20.00 -5.83 28.95
C SER A 18 19.82 -4.36 28.55
N GLU A 19 20.57 -3.47 29.20
CA GLU A 19 20.54 -2.03 28.88
C GLU A 19 20.83 -1.78 27.39
N GLU A 20 21.74 -2.58 26.80
CA GLU A 20 22.09 -2.55 25.37
C GLU A 20 20.92 -2.98 24.45
N GLU A 21 20.14 -3.98 24.84
CA GLU A 21 18.97 -4.43 24.07
C GLU A 21 17.82 -3.41 24.14
N TYR A 22 17.63 -2.78 25.30
CA TYR A 22 16.66 -1.70 25.47
C TYR A 22 17.05 -0.48 24.63
N GLU A 23 18.32 -0.08 24.67
CA GLU A 23 18.84 1.03 23.89
C GLU A 23 18.66 0.80 22.38
N LYS A 24 18.90 -0.43 21.90
CA LYS A 24 18.65 -0.82 20.50
C LYS A 24 17.17 -0.81 20.12
N MET A 25 16.27 -1.18 21.04
CA MET A 25 14.82 -1.12 20.81
C MET A 25 14.28 0.31 20.78
N VAL A 26 14.87 1.22 21.56
CA VAL A 26 14.43 2.61 21.65
C VAL A 26 15.04 3.48 20.54
N LEU A 27 16.29 3.25 20.15
CA LEU A 27 16.99 3.96 19.07
C LEU A 27 16.60 3.47 17.66
N VAL A 28 15.35 3.07 17.44
CA VAL A 28 14.85 2.79 16.09
C VAL A 28 14.59 4.12 15.40
N SER A 29 15.34 4.40 14.34
CA SER A 29 15.15 5.62 13.54
C SER A 29 13.77 5.65 12.90
N ASN A 30 13.09 6.78 13.00
CA ASN A 30 11.78 6.98 12.40
C ASN A 30 11.92 7.27 10.90
N THR A 31 11.85 6.23 10.08
CA THR A 31 11.89 6.31 8.62
C THR A 31 10.67 6.96 7.97
N ASN A 32 9.60 7.24 8.73
CA ASN A 32 8.43 7.96 8.20
C ASN A 32 8.64 9.48 8.14
N ARG A 33 9.75 9.98 8.70
CA ARG A 33 10.12 11.40 8.65
C ARG A 33 11.53 11.49 8.11
N ASP A 34 11.63 11.74 6.80
CA ASP A 34 12.89 12.12 6.19
C ASP A 34 13.18 13.57 6.62
N ASP A 35 14.15 13.77 7.51
CA ASP A 35 14.54 15.11 8.01
C ASP A 35 15.36 15.90 6.96
N SER A 36 15.36 15.44 5.71
CA SER A 36 15.86 16.19 4.56
C SER A 36 15.09 17.51 4.43
N ILE A 37 15.73 18.62 4.80
CA ILE A 37 15.16 19.97 4.69
C ILE A 37 14.97 20.28 3.19
N ILE A 38 13.71 20.31 2.75
CA ILE A 38 13.36 20.69 1.38
C ILE A 38 13.20 22.21 1.34
N GLU A 39 14.22 22.92 0.86
CA GLU A 39 14.12 24.36 0.60
C GLU A 39 13.46 24.60 -0.76
N ALA A 40 12.37 25.37 -0.81
CA ALA A 40 11.76 25.83 -2.06
C ALA A 40 11.38 27.31 -1.93
N ARG A 41 11.68 28.11 -2.97
CA ARG A 41 11.45 29.56 -2.96
C ARG A 41 10.26 29.98 -3.82
N SER A 42 9.62 29.04 -4.52
CA SER A 42 8.43 29.25 -5.34
C SER A 42 7.45 28.09 -5.20
N VAL A 43 6.17 28.31 -5.55
CA VAL A 43 5.11 27.30 -5.48
C VAL A 43 5.42 26.12 -6.40
N GLU A 44 5.88 26.39 -7.62
CA GLU A 44 6.21 25.35 -8.61
C GLU A 44 7.38 24.46 -8.13
N GLU A 45 8.41 25.08 -7.53
CA GLU A 45 9.56 24.37 -6.98
C GLU A 45 9.18 23.50 -5.77
N ALA A 46 8.26 23.99 -4.92
CA ALA A 46 7.75 23.23 -3.80
C ALA A 46 6.95 22.00 -4.28
N LEU A 47 6.10 22.18 -5.30
CA LEU A 47 5.36 21.08 -5.92
C LEU A 47 6.32 20.05 -6.51
N ALA A 48 7.34 20.46 -7.27
CA ALA A 48 8.30 19.55 -7.88
C ALA A 48 9.14 18.75 -6.86
N LYS A 49 9.44 19.31 -5.69
CA LYS A 49 10.22 18.61 -4.65
C LYS A 49 9.38 17.72 -3.74
N ILE A 50 8.08 18.02 -3.58
CA ILE A 50 7.14 17.23 -2.77
C ILE A 50 6.49 16.13 -3.61
N THR A 51 6.34 16.34 -4.92
CA THR A 51 5.86 15.30 -5.82
C THR A 51 6.93 14.21 -5.95
N VAL A 52 6.67 13.08 -5.30
CA VAL A 52 7.26 11.81 -5.70
C VAL A 52 6.79 11.61 -7.13
N THR A 53 7.72 11.72 -8.09
CA THR A 53 7.42 11.43 -9.49
C THR A 53 6.69 10.10 -9.54
N ASP A 54 5.54 10.06 -10.20
CA ASP A 54 4.70 8.88 -10.46
C ASP A 54 5.43 7.75 -11.23
N SER A 55 6.76 7.83 -11.32
CA SER A 55 7.69 6.79 -11.72
C SER A 55 7.99 5.83 -10.57
N LEU A 56 6.97 5.44 -9.77
CA LEU A 56 7.08 4.15 -9.11
C LEU A 56 7.32 3.13 -10.24
N PRO A 57 8.37 2.30 -10.16
CA PRO A 57 8.69 1.36 -11.21
C PRO A 57 7.43 0.56 -11.52
N VAL A 58 7.01 0.54 -12.80
CA VAL A 58 5.82 -0.18 -13.27
C VAL A 58 5.72 -1.47 -12.49
N ASP A 59 4.77 -1.48 -11.56
CA ASP A 59 4.75 -2.49 -10.53
C ASP A 59 4.42 -3.82 -11.23
N ARG A 60 5.45 -4.64 -11.42
CA ARG A 60 5.43 -5.90 -12.19
C ARG A 60 4.51 -6.96 -11.57
N HIS A 61 3.79 -6.64 -10.49
CA HIS A 61 2.84 -7.53 -9.87
C HIS A 61 1.57 -7.65 -10.75
N PRO A 62 1.28 -8.83 -11.31
CA PRO A 62 0.09 -9.04 -12.13
C PRO A 62 -1.19 -8.70 -11.36
N GLU A 63 -1.21 -8.93 -10.03
CA GLU A 63 -2.31 -8.59 -9.14
C GLU A 63 -2.54 -7.08 -9.00
N LYS A 64 -1.47 -6.27 -9.01
CA LYS A 64 -1.59 -4.80 -8.93
C LYS A 64 -1.98 -4.19 -10.27
N ARG A 65 -1.48 -4.74 -11.39
CA ARG A 65 -1.94 -4.36 -12.74
C ARG A 65 -3.43 -4.65 -12.92
N LEU A 66 -3.90 -5.78 -12.40
CA LEU A 66 -5.30 -6.17 -12.42
C LEU A 66 -6.19 -5.12 -11.72
N LYS A 67 -5.77 -4.69 -10.53
CA LYS A 67 -6.49 -3.69 -9.74
C LYS A 67 -6.43 -2.30 -10.38
N ALA A 68 -5.29 -1.93 -10.96
CA ALA A 68 -5.11 -0.65 -11.65
C ALA A 68 -5.94 -0.57 -12.94
N SER A 69 -5.91 -1.62 -13.77
CA SER A 69 -6.71 -1.65 -15.01
C SER A 69 -8.20 -1.75 -14.72
N PHE A 70 -8.61 -2.50 -13.70
CA PHE A 70 -10.00 -2.52 -13.24
C PHE A 70 -10.45 -1.14 -12.76
N LYS A 71 -9.64 -0.43 -11.96
CA LYS A 71 -9.97 0.90 -11.47
C LYS A 71 -10.10 1.92 -12.61
N ALA A 72 -9.19 1.89 -13.58
CA ALA A 72 -9.27 2.76 -14.76
C ALA A 72 -10.54 2.50 -15.59
N PHE A 73 -10.92 1.23 -15.75
CA PHE A 73 -12.16 0.84 -16.44
C PHE A 73 -13.41 1.20 -15.63
N GLU A 74 -13.38 1.05 -14.31
CA GLU A 74 -14.45 1.46 -13.40
C GLU A 74 -14.73 2.96 -13.52
N GLU A 75 -13.69 3.81 -13.45
CA GLU A 75 -13.87 5.27 -13.56
C GLU A 75 -14.39 5.72 -14.93
N ALA A 76 -14.05 5.02 -16.02
CA ALA A 76 -14.52 5.33 -17.37
C ALA A 76 -15.97 4.87 -17.64
N GLU A 77 -16.35 3.69 -17.15
CA GLU A 77 -17.66 3.10 -17.43
C GLU A 77 -18.75 3.46 -16.40
N LEU A 78 -18.36 3.80 -15.18
CA LEU A 78 -19.30 4.23 -14.13
C LEU A 78 -20.16 5.46 -14.51
N PRO A 79 -19.65 6.53 -15.14
CA PRO A 79 -20.51 7.62 -15.62
C PRO A 79 -21.44 7.19 -16.75
N ARG A 80 -20.96 6.37 -17.72
CA ARG A 80 -21.79 5.87 -18.83
C ARG A 80 -22.94 5.00 -18.35
N LEU A 81 -22.69 4.11 -17.41
CA LEU A 81 -23.71 3.23 -16.83
C LEU A 81 -24.72 3.98 -15.97
N LYS A 82 -24.29 5.06 -15.29
CA LYS A 82 -25.20 5.94 -14.55
C LYS A 82 -26.15 6.69 -15.49
N GLU A 83 -25.69 7.08 -16.67
CA GLU A 83 -26.52 7.71 -17.70
C GLU A 83 -27.46 6.72 -18.38
N GLU A 84 -26.99 5.50 -18.67
CA GLU A 84 -27.80 4.48 -19.37
C GLU A 84 -28.92 3.91 -18.48
N LYS A 85 -28.63 3.71 -17.19
CA LYS A 85 -29.55 3.07 -16.24
C LYS A 85 -29.63 3.83 -14.94
N PRO A 86 -30.17 5.06 -14.90
CA PRO A 86 -30.33 5.78 -13.65
C PRO A 86 -31.26 5.00 -12.71
N GLY A 87 -30.80 4.69 -11.50
CA GLY A 87 -31.59 3.98 -10.47
C GLY A 87 -31.00 2.67 -9.96
N LEU A 88 -29.87 2.21 -10.51
CA LEU A 88 -29.12 1.10 -9.90
C LEU A 88 -28.32 1.59 -8.70
N THR A 89 -28.14 0.70 -7.72
CA THR A 89 -27.25 0.97 -6.58
C THR A 89 -25.79 0.93 -7.02
N HIS A 90 -24.92 1.64 -6.29
CA HIS A 90 -23.49 1.71 -6.60
C HIS A 90 -22.84 0.32 -6.69
N ASN A 91 -23.24 -0.61 -5.81
CA ASN A 91 -22.75 -2.00 -5.86
C ASN A 91 -23.18 -2.74 -7.12
N GLN A 92 -24.41 -2.53 -7.60
CA GLN A 92 -24.90 -3.18 -8.83
C GLN A 92 -24.15 -2.68 -10.07
N TYR A 93 -23.80 -1.39 -10.13
CA TYR A 93 -22.91 -0.88 -11.19
C TYR A 93 -21.54 -1.54 -11.11
N LYS A 94 -20.95 -1.66 -9.92
CA LYS A 94 -19.66 -2.35 -9.75
C LYS A 94 -19.69 -3.79 -10.23
N ASP A 95 -20.76 -4.54 -9.92
CA ASP A 95 -20.93 -5.92 -10.39
C ASP A 95 -21.06 -6.00 -11.91
N LEU A 96 -21.74 -5.04 -12.54
CA LEU A 96 -21.90 -4.96 -13.99
C LEU A 96 -20.59 -4.58 -14.68
N ILE A 97 -19.88 -3.58 -14.17
CA ILE A 97 -18.53 -3.17 -14.62
C ILE A 97 -17.57 -4.36 -14.48
N TRP A 98 -17.61 -5.10 -13.37
CA TRP A 98 -16.78 -6.29 -13.16
C TRP A 98 -17.06 -7.38 -14.20
N LYS A 99 -18.33 -7.60 -14.57
CA LYS A 99 -18.71 -8.54 -15.64
C LYS A 99 -18.22 -8.07 -17.01
N LEU A 100 -18.41 -6.79 -17.35
CA LEU A 100 -17.94 -6.21 -18.60
C LEU A 100 -16.42 -6.26 -18.71
N TRP A 101 -15.73 -5.91 -17.63
CA TRP A 101 -14.28 -5.91 -17.56
C TRP A 101 -13.68 -7.31 -17.66
N LYS A 102 -14.28 -8.35 -17.03
CA LYS A 102 -13.87 -9.75 -17.23
C LYS A 102 -13.90 -10.18 -18.70
N LYS A 103 -14.86 -9.66 -19.48
CA LYS A 103 -15.01 -9.92 -20.92
C LYS A 103 -14.18 -8.97 -21.78
N SER A 104 -13.70 -7.86 -21.22
CA SER A 104 -12.98 -6.82 -21.94
C SER A 104 -11.55 -7.28 -22.30
N PRO A 105 -11.01 -6.87 -23.47
CA PRO A 105 -9.61 -7.09 -23.83
C PRO A 105 -8.60 -6.33 -22.94
N ASP A 106 -9.09 -5.37 -22.13
CA ASP A 106 -8.29 -4.63 -21.13
C ASP A 106 -7.99 -5.42 -19.86
N ASN A 107 -8.53 -6.63 -19.72
CA ASN A 107 -8.16 -7.52 -18.64
C ASN A 107 -6.79 -8.16 -18.96
N PRO A 108 -5.73 -7.87 -18.17
CA PRO A 108 -4.42 -8.46 -18.40
C PRO A 108 -4.41 -9.99 -18.27
N LEU A 109 -5.43 -10.61 -17.67
CA LEU A 109 -5.60 -12.08 -17.66
C LEU A 109 -5.97 -12.65 -19.03
N ASN A 110 -6.71 -11.90 -19.86
CA ASN A 110 -7.10 -12.33 -21.22
C ASN A 110 -5.94 -12.13 -22.23
N GLN A 111 -4.92 -11.35 -21.85
CA GLN A 111 -3.74 -11.11 -22.69
C GLN A 111 -2.67 -12.19 -22.54
N VAL A 112 -2.77 -13.08 -21.54
CA VAL A 112 -1.79 -14.16 -21.31
C VAL A 112 -1.95 -15.32 -22.31
N GLU A 113 -3.11 -15.43 -22.98
CA GLU A 113 -3.32 -16.47 -24.03
C GLU A 113 -2.67 -16.15 -25.38
N LYS A 114 -2.04 -14.97 -25.54
CA LYS A 114 -1.24 -14.62 -26.74
C LYS A 114 0.22 -14.32 -26.41
N ALA A 115 0.87 -15.24 -25.70
CA ALA A 115 2.33 -15.29 -25.58
C ALA A 115 2.84 -16.62 -26.12
#